data_AF-A0A0B1SWL4-F1
#
_entry.id   AF-A0A0B1SWL4-F1
#
_cell.length_a   1.000
_cell.length_b   1.000
_cell.length_c   1.000
_cell.angle_alpha   90.00
_cell.angle_beta   90.00
_cell.angle_gamma   90.00
#
_symmetry.space_group_name_H-M   'P 1'
#
loop_
_entity.id
_entity.type
_entity.pdbx_description
1 polymer ?
#
loop_
_entity_poly.entity_id
_entity_poly.type
_entity_poly.pdbx_seq_one_letter_code
_entity_poly.pdbx_strand_id
1 'polypeptide(L)'
;MYIFIGNNAYGVTFENGTKQIEAFSTAILPFYLVTSYEDSGVTYQWLLEAKKVFLEERFDIFKCEVTGDALVSAEVRRMGMETAPMIVLSVSAMILFVVCFSFRWVKQ
;
A
#
# COMPACT_ATOMS: atom_id res chain seq x y z
N MET A 1 -25.58 4.81 -3.68
CA MET A 1 -24.50 3.85 -3.42
C MET A 1 -25.12 2.48 -3.27
N TYR A 2 -25.04 1.62 -4.28
CA TYR A 2 -25.58 0.26 -4.22
C TYR A 2 -24.46 -0.66 -3.72
N ILE A 3 -24.62 -1.18 -2.50
CA ILE A 3 -23.65 -2.11 -1.92
C ILE A 3 -23.98 -3.51 -2.45
N PHE A 4 -23.29 -3.92 -3.52
CA PHE A 4 -23.32 -5.31 -3.99
C PHE A 4 -22.35 -6.15 -3.15
N ILE A 5 -22.86 -6.80 -2.10
CA ILE A 5 -22.05 -7.64 -1.20
C ILE A 5 -21.61 -8.95 -1.90
N GLY A 6 -22.40 -9.44 -2.86
CA GLY A 6 -22.18 -10.76 -3.47
C GLY A 6 -20.86 -10.95 -4.21
N ASN A 7 -20.23 -9.87 -4.74
CA ASN A 7 -18.92 -9.95 -5.40
C ASN A 7 -17.75 -9.53 -4.48
N ASN A 8 -18.05 -9.10 -3.26
CA ASN A 8 -17.05 -8.60 -2.33
C ASN A 8 -16.97 -9.43 -1.05
N ALA A 9 -17.76 -10.50 -0.92
CA ALA A 9 -17.68 -11.46 0.16
C ALA A 9 -16.79 -12.65 -0.25
N TYR A 10 -15.87 -13.03 0.63
CA TYR A 10 -14.88 -14.10 0.43
C TYR A 10 -14.98 -15.13 1.56
N GLY A 11 -14.57 -16.36 1.24
CA GLY A 11 -14.74 -17.49 2.16
C GLY A 11 -16.21 -17.80 2.40
N VAL A 12 -17.02 -17.76 1.35
CA VAL A 12 -18.47 -17.98 1.39
C VAL A 12 -18.80 -19.46 1.54
N THR A 13 -19.73 -19.76 2.45
CA THR A 13 -20.39 -21.06 2.60
C THR A 13 -21.83 -20.94 2.11
N PHE A 14 -22.29 -21.96 1.39
CA PHE A 14 -23.63 -21.99 0.83
C PHE A 14 -24.51 -22.98 1.60
N GLU A 15 -25.77 -22.64 1.74
CA GLU A 15 -26.76 -23.53 2.33
C GLU A 15 -26.97 -24.77 1.44
N ASN A 16 -27.07 -25.95 2.05
CA ASN A 16 -27.11 -27.23 1.34
C ASN A 16 -28.22 -27.29 0.28
N GLY A 17 -27.81 -27.37 -0.99
CA GLY A 17 -28.72 -27.52 -2.13
C GLY A 17 -29.28 -26.20 -2.68
N THR A 18 -28.90 -25.04 -2.13
CA THR A 18 -29.26 -23.73 -2.66
C THR A 18 -28.04 -22.94 -3.11
N LYS A 19 -28.25 -21.84 -3.84
CA LYS A 19 -27.21 -20.86 -4.16
C LYS A 19 -27.22 -19.67 -3.18
N GLN A 20 -27.84 -19.82 -2.01
CA GLN A 20 -27.91 -18.78 -1.01
C GLN A 20 -26.67 -18.82 -0.12
N ILE A 21 -26.13 -17.64 0.19
CA ILE A 21 -24.97 -17.50 1.06
C ILE A 21 -25.46 -17.70 2.50
N GLU A 22 -24.89 -18.69 3.19
CA GLU A 22 -25.15 -18.99 4.59
C GLU A 22 -24.19 -18.23 5.51
N ALA A 23 -22.91 -18.19 5.15
CA ALA A 23 -21.86 -17.51 5.92
C ALA A 23 -20.74 -17.00 5.01
N PHE A 24 -19.93 -16.05 5.51
CA PHE A 24 -18.71 -15.58 4.86
C PHE A 24 -17.63 -15.24 5.91
N SER A 25 -16.36 -15.27 5.50
CA SER A 25 -15.22 -15.00 6.40
C SER A 25 -14.69 -13.57 6.26
N THR A 26 -14.70 -13.02 5.05
CA THR A 26 -14.19 -11.66 4.79
C THR A 26 -15.14 -10.92 3.86
N ALA A 27 -15.37 -9.64 4.11
CA ALA A 27 -16.10 -8.76 3.20
C ALA A 27 -15.25 -7.53 2.88
N ILE A 28 -15.21 -7.17 1.60
CA ILE A 28 -14.55 -5.96 1.10
C ILE A 28 -15.64 -4.93 0.80
N LEU A 29 -15.45 -3.70 1.26
CA LEU A 29 -16.36 -2.60 0.96
C LEU A 29 -15.62 -1.57 0.11
N PRO A 30 -15.89 -1.50 -1.21
CA PRO A 30 -15.24 -0.52 -2.05
C PRO A 30 -15.84 0.88 -1.82
N PHE A 31 -14.99 1.83 -1.47
CA PHE A 31 -15.33 3.25 -1.40
C PHE A 31 -14.65 3.99 -2.54
N TYR A 32 -15.44 4.54 -3.46
CA TYR A 32 -14.93 5.31 -4.58
C TYR A 32 -14.89 6.79 -4.19
N LEU A 33 -13.67 7.32 -4.07
CA LEU A 33 -13.42 8.74 -3.82
C LEU A 33 -12.98 9.37 -5.14
N VAL A 34 -13.63 10.46 -5.51
CA VAL A 34 -13.28 11.24 -6.70
C VAL A 34 -12.78 12.59 -6.23
N THR A 35 -11.60 12.97 -6.70
CA THR A 35 -11.00 14.29 -6.44
C THR A 35 -10.36 14.83 -7.72
N SER A 36 -10.14 16.15 -7.77
CA SER A 36 -9.31 16.77 -8.80
C SER A 36 -7.85 16.37 -8.62
N TYR A 37 -7.08 16.30 -9.71
CA TYR A 37 -5.63 16.01 -9.64
C TYR A 37 -4.86 17.01 -8.78
N GLU A 38 -5.32 18.26 -8.74
CA GLU A 38 -4.74 19.35 -7.94
C GLU A 38 -4.84 19.07 -6.43
N ASP A 39 -5.85 18.31 -6.01
CA ASP A 39 -6.14 17.98 -4.61
C ASP A 39 -5.79 16.54 -4.25
N SER A 40 -4.88 15.90 -5.00
CA SER A 40 -4.45 14.52 -4.77
C SER A 40 -3.93 14.26 -3.35
N GLY A 41 -3.38 15.28 -2.68
CA GLY A 41 -2.96 15.20 -1.28
C GLY A 41 -4.12 15.03 -0.29
N VAL A 42 -5.31 15.50 -0.62
CA VAL A 42 -6.49 15.46 0.27
C VAL A 42 -6.99 14.02 0.44
N THR A 43 -7.04 13.24 -0.65
CA THR A 43 -7.45 11.83 -0.60
C THR A 43 -6.50 10.99 0.25
N TYR A 44 -5.20 11.29 0.19
CA TYR A 44 -4.21 10.62 1.03
C TYR A 44 -4.43 10.92 2.52
N GLN A 45 -4.63 12.18 2.89
CA GLN A 45 -4.90 12.57 4.27
C GLN A 45 -6.22 11.98 4.79
N TRP A 46 -7.27 12.01 3.97
CA TRP A 46 -8.55 11.38 4.31
C TRP A 46 -8.37 9.89 4.59
N LEU A 47 -7.59 9.17 3.75
CA LEU A 47 -7.36 7.74 3.90
C LEU A 47 -6.56 7.40 5.16
N LEU A 48 -5.61 8.26 5.55
CA LEU A 48 -4.88 8.11 6.82
C LEU A 48 -5.79 8.28 8.03
N GLU A 49 -6.66 9.31 8.02
CA GLU A 49 -7.62 9.52 9.11
C GLU A 49 -8.67 8.42 9.17
N ALA A 50 -9.19 7.97 8.03
CA ALA A 50 -10.07 6.83 7.96
C ALA A 50 -9.40 5.60 8.58
N LYS A 51 -8.16 5.28 8.19
CA LYS A 51 -7.42 4.15 8.76
C LYS A 51 -7.29 4.24 10.28
N LYS A 52 -7.02 5.42 10.85
CA LYS A 52 -6.96 5.60 12.31
C LYS A 52 -8.30 5.30 12.96
N VAL A 53 -9.38 5.83 12.39
CA VAL A 53 -10.74 5.63 12.89
C VAL A 53 -11.12 4.14 12.90
N PHE A 54 -10.78 3.40 11.83
CA PHE A 54 -11.07 1.95 11.75
C PHE A 54 -10.23 1.09 12.70
N LEU A 55 -9.17 1.63 13.30
CA LEU A 55 -8.35 0.97 14.32
C LEU A 55 -8.79 1.28 15.75
N GLU A 56 -9.79 2.16 15.93
CA GLU A 56 -10.32 2.46 17.26
C GLU A 56 -11.06 1.27 17.86
N GLU A 57 -10.98 1.10 19.19
CA GLU A 57 -11.59 -0.02 19.93
C GLU A 57 -13.10 -0.18 19.68
N ARG A 58 -13.79 0.90 19.29
CA ARG A 58 -15.23 0.84 18.94
C ARG A 58 -15.53 -0.08 17.75
N PHE A 59 -14.54 -0.38 16.92
CA PHE A 59 -14.67 -1.27 15.77
C PHE A 59 -14.00 -2.64 15.98
N ASP A 60 -13.47 -2.93 17.18
CA ASP A 60 -12.70 -4.15 17.47
C ASP A 60 -13.51 -5.45 17.32
N ILE A 61 -14.85 -5.34 17.28
CA ILE A 61 -15.75 -6.45 16.95
C ILE A 61 -15.42 -7.05 15.58
N PHE A 62 -14.91 -6.25 14.64
CA PHE A 62 -14.50 -6.69 13.32
C PHE A 62 -13.04 -6.34 13.10
N LYS A 63 -12.23 -7.31 12.67
CA LYS A 63 -10.88 -7.02 12.17
C LYS A 63 -10.98 -6.23 10.86
N CYS A 64 -10.95 -4.90 10.97
CA CYS A 64 -11.08 -3.99 9.84
C CYS A 64 -9.70 -3.56 9.35
N GLU A 65 -9.50 -3.63 8.04
CA GLU A 65 -8.33 -3.06 7.38
C GLU A 65 -8.81 -2.15 6.24
N VAL A 66 -8.12 -1.02 6.09
CA VAL A 66 -8.40 -0.03 5.05
C VAL A 66 -7.18 0.15 4.18
N THR A 67 -7.39 0.09 2.87
CA THR A 67 -6.36 0.26 1.86
C THR A 67 -6.88 1.13 0.72
N GLY A 68 -5.98 1.65 -0.12
CA GLY A 68 -6.34 2.44 -1.29
C GLY A 68 -5.12 2.92 -2.09
N ASP A 69 -5.36 3.34 -3.32
CA ASP A 69 -4.32 3.70 -4.30
C ASP A 69 -3.41 4.84 -3.85
N ALA A 70 -3.94 5.75 -3.01
CA ALA A 70 -3.18 6.84 -2.43
C ALA A 70 -2.08 6.34 -1.46
N LEU A 71 -2.31 5.24 -0.73
CA LEU A 71 -1.28 4.63 0.13
C LEU A 71 -0.18 3.98 -0.72
N VAL A 72 -0.57 3.28 -1.79
CA VAL A 72 0.37 2.65 -2.72
C VAL A 72 1.25 3.71 -3.38
N SER A 73 0.64 4.80 -3.85
CA SER A 73 1.37 5.91 -4.48
C SER A 73 2.36 6.58 -3.54
N ALA A 74 1.97 6.78 -2.28
CA ALA A 74 2.85 7.33 -1.25
C ALA A 74 4.02 6.39 -0.92
N GLU A 75 3.75 5.09 -0.84
CA GLU A 75 4.75 4.06 -0.56
C GLU A 75 5.75 3.92 -1.71
N VAL A 76 5.29 3.96 -2.97
CA VAL A 76 6.16 4.01 -4.16
C VAL A 76 7.04 5.25 -4.13
N ARG A 77 6.48 6.42 -3.78
CA ARG A 77 7.27 7.65 -3.66
C ARG A 77 8.32 7.55 -2.57
N ARG A 78 7.98 6.97 -1.41
CA ARG A 78 8.91 6.72 -0.30
C ARG A 78 10.05 5.80 -0.73
N MET A 79 9.74 4.67 -1.37
CA MET A 79 10.74 3.77 -1.93
C MET A 79 11.65 4.48 -2.93
N GLY A 80 11.11 5.32 -3.81
CA GLY A 80 11.92 6.13 -4.72
C GLY A 80 12.89 7.06 -3.99
N MET A 81 12.41 7.75 -2.95
CA MET A 81 13.21 8.69 -2.15
C MET A 81 14.26 8.00 -1.27
N GLU A 82 14.00 6.80 -0.77
CA GLU A 82 14.95 6.02 0.06
C GLU A 82 15.98 5.28 -0.81
N THR A 83 15.58 4.80 -1.99
CA THR A 83 16.46 4.00 -2.88
C THR A 83 17.42 4.89 -3.67
N ALA A 84 16.99 6.07 -4.12
CA ALA A 84 17.84 7.01 -4.85
C ALA A 84 19.17 7.38 -4.14
N PRO A 85 19.18 7.79 -2.85
CA PRO A 85 20.42 8.10 -2.15
C PRO A 85 21.32 6.87 -1.95
N MET A 86 20.73 5.69 -1.76
CA MET A 86 21.48 4.43 -1.65
C MET A 86 22.22 4.10 -2.95
N ILE A 87 21.59 4.32 -4.10
CA ILE A 87 22.23 4.15 -5.42
C ILE A 87 23.39 5.15 -5.57
N VAL A 88 23.19 6.42 -5.25
CA VAL A 88 24.26 7.44 -5.36
C VAL A 88 25.45 7.09 -4.47
N LEU A 89 25.21 6.67 -3.22
CA LEU A 89 26.28 6.28 -2.30
C LEU A 89 27.05 5.05 -2.79
N SER A 90 26.34 4.02 -3.25
CA SER A 90 26.97 2.80 -3.76
C SER A 90 27.83 3.05 -5.01
N VAL A 91 27.34 3.86 -5.96
CA VAL A 91 28.11 4.25 -7.16
C VAL A 91 29.35 5.06 -6.77
N SER A 92 29.21 6.00 -5.82
CA SER A 92 30.35 6.81 -5.35
C SER A 92 31.42 5.94 -4.68
N ALA A 93 31.02 4.98 -3.85
CA ALA A 93 31.93 4.04 -3.22
C ALA A 93 32.63 3.15 -4.25
N MET A 94 31.91 2.69 -5.28
CA MET A 94 32.49 1.91 -6.38
C MET A 94 33.54 2.71 -7.15
N ILE A 95 33.27 3.98 -7.47
CA ILE A 95 34.23 4.85 -8.16
C ILE A 95 35.49 5.03 -7.31
N LEU A 96 35.34 5.33 -6.02
CA LEU A 96 36.48 5.48 -5.10
C LEU A 96 37.31 4.20 -5.00
N PHE A 97 36.65 3.04 -4.95
CA PHE A 97 37.33 1.76 -4.95
C PHE A 97 38.15 1.57 -6.23
N VAL A 98 37.55 1.75 -7.41
CA VAL A 98 38.26 1.58 -8.69
C VAL A 98 39.45 2.54 -8.76
N VAL A 99 39.27 3.82 -8.46
CA VAL A 99 40.33 4.83 -8.55
C VAL A 99 41.50 4.51 -7.61
N CYS A 100 41.23 4.21 -6.34
CA CYS A 100 42.27 3.90 -5.36
C CYS A 100 43.06 2.62 -5.71
N PHE A 101 42.38 1.58 -6.20
CA PHE A 101 43.03 0.30 -6.52
C PHE A 101 43.70 0.31 -7.90
N SER A 102 43.19 1.06 -8.88
CA SER A 102 43.83 1.23 -10.20
C SER A 102 45.12 2.05 -10.12
N PHE A 103 45.18 3.12 -9.31
CA PHE A 103 46.43 3.88 -9.14
C PHE A 103 47.53 3.09 -8.43
N ARG A 104 47.17 2.12 -7.58
CA ARG A 104 48.15 1.24 -6.93
C ARG A 104 48.89 0.35 -7.94
N TRP A 105 48.25 -0.01 -9.05
CA TRP A 105 48.86 -0.83 -10.11
C TRP A 105 49.77 -0.05 -11.07
N VAL A 106 49.51 1.24 -11.29
CA VAL A 106 50.32 2.09 -12.20
C VAL A 106 51.65 2.52 -11.59
N LYS A 107 51.84 2.35 -10.26
CA LYS A 107 53.03 2.78 -9.53
C LYS A 107 54.00 1.64 -9.15
N GLN A 108 53.74 0.40 -9.56
CA GLN A 108 54.70 -0.72 -9.54
C GLN A 108 55.22 -0.99 -10.95
#